data_AF-A0A958ZUU1-F1
#
_entry.id   AF-A0A958ZUU1-F1
#
_cell.length_a   1.000
_cell.length_b   1.000
_cell.length_c   1.000
_cell.angle_alpha   90.00
_cell.angle_beta   90.00
_cell.angle_gamma   90.00
#
_symmetry.space_group_name_H-M   'P 1'
#
loop_
_entity.id
_entity.type
_entity.pdbx_description
1 polymer ?
#
loop_
_entity_poly.entity_id
_entity_poly.type
_entity_poly.pdbx_seq_one_letter_code
_entity_poly.pdbx_strand_id
1 'polypeptide(L)'
;MESHKRILGILYIISGAFQMILVFGLSMFITTILAFATHELEPGQAAIFEFIASIFQFLPAVIVIFFSIPAIIAGIGLLYKQSWAMVLALILGCFKLFSFPIGTALGVYTIWVYVEQNKQSKEPA
;
A
#
# COMPACT_ATOMS: atom_id res chain seq x y z
N MET A 1 -9.75 -20.82 10.42
CA MET A 1 -9.59 -19.36 10.55
C MET A 1 -8.16 -18.89 10.68
N GLU A 2 -7.34 -19.52 11.51
CA GLU A 2 -5.93 -19.13 11.67
C GLU A 2 -5.14 -19.20 10.35
N SER A 3 -5.44 -20.17 9.49
CA SER A 3 -4.86 -20.27 8.14
C SER A 3 -5.21 -19.09 7.25
N HIS A 4 -6.48 -18.66 7.20
CA HIS A 4 -6.92 -17.53 6.38
C HIS A 4 -6.35 -16.20 6.84
N LYS A 5 -6.27 -15.97 8.17
CA LYS A 5 -5.60 -14.78 8.72
C LYS A 5 -4.11 -14.77 8.37
N ARG A 6 -3.45 -15.93 8.41
CA ARG A 6 -2.05 -16.06 8.01
C ARG A 6 -1.83 -15.77 6.53
N ILE A 7 -2.66 -16.32 5.65
CA ILE A 7 -2.62 -16.05 4.20
C ILE A 7 -2.86 -14.55 3.96
N LEU A 8 -3.87 -13.97 4.59
CA LEU A 8 -4.16 -12.54 4.50
C LEU A 8 -2.97 -11.68 4.94
N GLY A 9 -2.34 -12.04 6.07
CA GLY A 9 -1.16 -11.34 6.56
C GLY A 9 0.00 -11.34 5.57
N ILE A 10 0.29 -12.50 4.97
CA ILE A 10 1.31 -12.64 3.92
C ILE A 10 0.96 -11.78 2.69
N LEU A 11 -0.30 -11.81 2.25
CA LEU A 11 -0.74 -11.01 1.10
C LEU A 11 -0.57 -9.51 1.33
N TYR A 12 -0.85 -9.01 2.53
CA TYR A 12 -0.64 -7.61 2.88
C TYR A 12 0.84 -7.22 2.91
N ILE A 13 1.71 -8.09 3.43
CA ILE A 13 3.17 -7.88 3.41
C ILE A 13 3.69 -7.84 1.97
N ILE A 14 3.33 -8.85 1.16
CA ILE A 14 3.76 -8.92 -0.25
C ILE A 14 3.23 -7.70 -1.02
N SER A 15 1.96 -7.35 -0.84
CA SER A 15 1.35 -6.20 -1.51
C SER A 15 2.03 -4.88 -1.11
N GLY A 16 2.29 -4.68 0.20
CA GLY A 16 2.97 -3.49 0.70
C GLY A 16 4.42 -3.37 0.22
N ALA A 17 5.16 -4.49 0.22
CA ALA A 17 6.53 -4.56 -0.27
C ALA A 17 6.61 -4.34 -1.79
N PHE A 18 5.73 -4.97 -2.55
CA PHE A 18 5.64 -4.79 -4.01
C PHE A 18 5.31 -3.34 -4.35
N GLN A 19 4.34 -2.74 -3.67
CA GLN A 19 3.99 -1.34 -3.85
C GLN A 19 5.16 -0.40 -3.51
N MET A 20 5.91 -0.70 -2.43
CA MET A 20 7.08 0.09 -2.04
C MET A 20 8.18 0.02 -3.11
N ILE A 21 8.48 -1.18 -3.63
CA ILE A 21 9.48 -1.38 -4.69
C ILE A 21 9.04 -0.65 -5.97
N LEU A 22 7.78 -0.79 -6.38
CA LEU A 22 7.27 -0.20 -7.60
C LEU A 22 7.29 1.33 -7.52
N VAL A 23 6.80 1.90 -6.41
CA VAL A 23 6.78 3.35 -6.18
C VAL A 23 8.20 3.91 -6.13
N PHE A 24 9.12 3.26 -5.41
CA PHE A 24 10.51 3.69 -5.33
C PHE A 24 11.26 3.59 -6.67
N GLY A 25 11.07 2.47 -7.38
CA GLY A 25 11.67 2.27 -8.71
C GLY A 25 11.16 3.28 -9.73
N LEU A 26 9.84 3.51 -9.76
CA LEU A 26 9.23 4.50 -10.64
C LEU A 26 9.68 5.92 -10.30
N SER A 27 9.78 6.27 -9.01
CA SER A 27 10.27 7.59 -8.60
C SER A 27 11.71 7.82 -9.03
N MET A 28 12.60 6.83 -8.83
CA MET A 28 14.01 6.93 -9.26
C MET A 28 14.14 7.06 -10.77
N PHE A 29 13.31 6.34 -11.53
CA PHE A 29 13.30 6.41 -12.98
C PHE A 29 12.82 7.77 -13.48
N ILE A 30 11.71 8.29 -12.94
CA ILE A 30 11.13 9.58 -13.33
C ILE A 30 12.06 10.74 -12.98
N THR A 31 12.63 10.77 -11.78
CA THR A 31 13.56 11.85 -11.38
C THR A 31 14.81 11.85 -12.24
N THR A 32 15.31 10.68 -12.62
CA THR A 32 16.45 10.55 -13.54
C THR A 32 16.12 11.12 -14.92
N ILE A 33 14.97 10.77 -15.50
CA ILE A 33 14.51 11.30 -16.79
C ILE A 33 14.34 12.83 -16.73
N LEU A 34 13.70 13.33 -15.67
CA LEU A 34 13.51 14.77 -15.47
C LEU A 34 14.85 15.50 -15.39
N ALA A 35 15.82 14.96 -14.65
CA ALA A 35 17.15 15.56 -14.52
C ALA A 35 17.87 15.69 -15.87
N PHE A 36 17.77 14.66 -16.74
CA PHE A 36 18.31 14.74 -18.10
C PHE A 36 17.56 15.76 -18.96
N ALA A 37 16.23 15.85 -18.84
CA ALA A 37 15.42 16.78 -19.61
C ALA A 37 15.66 18.26 -19.21
N THR A 38 16.06 18.51 -17.95
CA THR A 38 16.32 19.86 -17.44
C THR A 38 17.76 20.35 -17.62
N HIS A 39 18.68 19.48 -18.04
CA HIS A 39 20.12 19.81 -18.11
C HIS A 39 20.44 20.92 -19.12
N GLU A 40 19.65 21.07 -20.18
CA GLU A 40 19.86 22.03 -21.26
C GLU A 40 18.90 23.24 -21.18
N LEU A 41 18.14 23.40 -20.09
CA LEU A 41 17.13 24.46 -19.97
C LEU A 41 17.74 25.77 -19.44
N GLU A 42 17.33 26.90 -20.03
CA GLU A 42 17.67 28.23 -19.52
C GLU A 42 17.05 28.46 -18.12
N PRO A 43 17.72 29.24 -17.24
CA PRO A 43 17.30 29.44 -15.85
C PRO A 43 15.85 29.97 -15.68
N GLY A 44 15.33 30.71 -16.68
CA GLY A 44 13.98 31.27 -16.65
C GLY A 44 12.85 30.25 -16.83
N GLN A 45 13.14 29.08 -17.41
CA GLN A 45 12.15 28.01 -17.68
C GLN A 45 12.26 26.83 -16.69
N ALA A 46 13.34 26.79 -15.91
CA ALA A 46 13.64 25.73 -14.95
C ALA A 46 12.66 25.67 -13.75
N ALA A 47 12.09 26.79 -13.33
CA ALA A 47 11.23 26.85 -12.14
C ALA A 47 9.98 25.95 -12.24
N ILE A 48 9.39 25.80 -13.43
CA ILE A 48 8.22 24.93 -13.64
C ILE A 48 8.64 23.45 -13.53
N PHE A 49 9.79 23.10 -14.08
CA PHE A 49 10.30 21.73 -14.05
C PHE A 49 10.75 21.32 -12.64
N GLU A 50 11.37 22.23 -11.88
CA GLU A 50 11.72 22.01 -10.47
C GLU A 50 10.47 21.79 -9.61
N PHE A 51 9.42 22.57 -9.83
CA PHE A 51 8.14 22.38 -9.14
C PHE A 51 7.53 21.01 -9.44
N ILE A 52 7.52 20.60 -10.72
CA ILE A 52 7.05 19.28 -11.14
C ILE A 52 7.90 18.18 -10.47
N ALA A 53 9.23 18.28 -10.52
CA ALA A 53 10.12 17.30 -9.90
C ALA A 53 9.88 17.17 -8.39
N SER A 54 9.63 18.28 -7.69
CA SER A 54 9.30 18.28 -6.26
C SER A 54 8.03 17.49 -5.96
N ILE A 55 6.97 17.67 -6.77
CA ILE A 55 5.72 16.90 -6.63
C ILE A 55 5.98 15.40 -6.85
N PHE A 56 6.74 15.06 -7.90
CA PHE A 56 7.07 13.67 -8.22
C PHE A 56 7.96 12.99 -7.16
N GLN A 57 8.67 13.76 -6.33
CA GLN A 57 9.43 13.23 -5.20
C GLN A 57 8.59 13.12 -3.92
N PHE A 58 7.71 14.09 -3.67
CA PHE A 58 6.90 14.15 -2.46
C PHE A 58 5.72 13.16 -2.47
N LEU A 59 4.98 13.09 -3.58
CA LEU A 59 3.75 12.29 -3.67
C LEU A 59 3.98 10.78 -3.44
N PRO A 60 5.03 10.14 -4.02
CA PRO A 60 5.41 8.77 -3.70
C PRO A 60 5.64 8.50 -2.21
N ALA A 61 6.33 9.42 -1.52
CA ALA A 61 6.66 9.27 -0.10
C ALA A 61 5.38 9.22 0.76
N VAL A 62 4.41 10.10 0.46
CA VAL A 62 3.11 10.10 1.12
C VAL A 62 2.37 8.77 0.89
N ILE A 63 2.35 8.27 -0.35
CA ILE A 63 1.69 6.99 -0.66
C ILE A 63 2.32 5.83 0.15
N VAL A 64 3.64 5.77 0.23
CA VAL A 64 4.34 4.73 1.00
C VAL A 64 4.00 4.80 2.49
N ILE A 65 4.01 6.00 3.05
CA ILE A 65 3.75 6.23 4.48
C ILE A 65 2.31 5.86 4.86
N PHE A 66 1.33 6.19 4.02
CA PHE A 66 -0.08 5.98 4.35
C PHE A 66 -0.63 4.62 3.90
N PHE A 67 -0.05 3.97 2.89
CA PHE A 67 -0.57 2.71 2.35
C PHE A 67 0.38 1.53 2.49
N SER A 68 1.66 1.67 2.13
CA SER A 68 2.61 0.55 2.20
C SER A 68 3.00 0.19 3.63
N ILE A 69 3.40 1.19 4.44
CA ILE A 69 3.83 0.95 5.82
C ILE A 69 2.69 0.34 6.65
N PRO A 70 1.47 0.91 6.67
CA PRO A 70 0.37 0.34 7.44
C PRO A 70 -0.06 -1.03 6.92
N ALA A 71 0.05 -1.31 5.61
CA ALA A 71 -0.22 -2.63 5.06
C ALA A 71 0.75 -3.69 5.60
N ILE A 72 2.05 -3.38 5.63
CA ILE A 72 3.05 -4.28 6.21
C ILE A 72 2.79 -4.48 7.71
N ILE A 73 2.50 -3.40 8.45
CA ILE A 73 2.16 -3.46 9.87
C ILE A 73 0.93 -4.33 10.12
N ALA A 74 -0.14 -4.17 9.33
CA ALA A 74 -1.34 -4.98 9.40
C ALA A 74 -1.03 -6.46 9.14
N GLY A 75 -0.21 -6.73 8.12
CA GLY A 75 0.18 -8.09 7.76
C GLY A 75 1.02 -8.77 8.85
N ILE A 76 1.99 -8.06 9.42
CA ILE A 76 2.76 -8.53 10.57
C ILE A 76 1.84 -8.76 11.77
N GLY A 77 0.99 -7.81 12.12
CA GLY A 77 0.04 -7.93 13.22
C GLY A 77 -0.88 -9.15 13.08
N LEU A 78 -1.32 -9.46 11.85
CA LEU A 78 -2.11 -10.65 11.53
C LEU A 78 -1.32 -11.95 11.79
N LEU A 79 -0.03 -11.97 11.43
CA LEU A 79 0.85 -13.13 11.67
C LEU A 79 1.13 -13.36 13.17
N TYR A 80 1.25 -12.28 13.94
CA TYR A 80 1.41 -12.33 15.40
C TYR A 80 0.08 -12.45 16.16
N LYS A 81 -1.04 -12.67 15.45
CA LYS A 81 -2.38 -12.87 16.02
C LYS A 81 -2.85 -11.71 16.91
N GLN A 82 -2.43 -10.50 16.60
CA GLN A 82 -2.83 -9.30 17.34
C GLN A 82 -4.30 -8.97 17.07
N SER A 83 -5.06 -8.60 18.11
CA SER A 83 -6.50 -8.31 18.02
C SER A 83 -6.82 -7.07 17.17
N TRP A 84 -5.92 -6.07 17.17
CA TRP A 84 -6.07 -4.84 16.39
C TRP A 84 -5.77 -5.01 14.90
N ALA A 85 -4.99 -6.02 14.52
CA ALA A 85 -4.46 -6.17 13.16
C ALA A 85 -5.56 -6.41 12.13
N MET A 86 -6.63 -7.11 12.53
CA MET A 86 -7.75 -7.39 11.64
C MET A 86 -8.53 -6.11 11.28
N VAL A 87 -8.70 -5.20 12.24
CA VAL A 87 -9.38 -3.90 11.99
C VAL A 87 -8.55 -3.05 11.05
N LEU A 88 -7.23 -2.97 11.26
CA LEU A 88 -6.34 -2.25 10.36
C LEU A 88 -6.34 -2.84 8.95
N ALA A 89 -6.28 -4.17 8.84
CA ALA A 89 -6.38 -4.86 7.55
C ALA A 89 -7.70 -4.52 6.85
N LEU A 90 -8.83 -4.53 7.56
CA LEU A 90 -10.15 -4.18 7.00
C LEU A 90 -10.18 -2.76 6.45
N ILE A 91 -9.70 -1.77 7.20
CA ILE A 91 -9.62 -0.37 6.76
C ILE A 91 -8.81 -0.27 5.46
N LEU A 92 -7.62 -0.88 5.45
CA LEU A 92 -6.76 -0.89 4.27
C LEU A 92 -7.35 -1.71 3.11
N GLY A 93 -8.13 -2.75 3.42
CA GLY A 93 -8.86 -3.56 2.44
C GLY A 93 -9.90 -2.73 1.70
N CYS A 94 -10.66 -1.91 2.41
CA CYS A 94 -11.60 -0.96 1.83
C CYS A 94 -10.88 0.02 0.88
N PHE A 95 -9.73 0.58 1.27
CA PHE A 95 -8.95 1.44 0.39
C PHE A 95 -8.41 0.68 -0.84
N LYS A 96 -8.02 -0.58 -0.68
CA LYS A 96 -7.53 -1.40 -1.79
C LYS A 96 -8.63 -1.78 -2.79
N LEU A 97 -9.92 -1.73 -2.43
CA LEU A 97 -11.02 -1.95 -3.37
C LEU A 97 -10.99 -1.00 -4.57
N PHE A 98 -10.51 0.23 -4.39
CA PHE A 98 -10.33 1.22 -5.46
C PHE A 98 -9.20 0.88 -6.43
N SER A 99 -8.33 -0.07 -6.09
CA SER A 99 -7.22 -0.53 -6.92
C SER A 99 -7.60 -1.82 -7.64
N PHE A 100 -8.23 -1.69 -8.81
CA PHE A 100 -8.62 -2.84 -9.64
C PHE A 100 -7.45 -3.30 -10.54
N PRO A 101 -7.22 -4.61 -10.72
CA PRO A 101 -7.98 -5.76 -10.19
C PRO A 101 -7.43 -6.35 -8.89
N ILE A 102 -6.13 -6.22 -8.63
CA ILE A 102 -5.44 -6.95 -7.55
C ILE A 102 -5.87 -6.44 -6.17
N GLY A 103 -5.96 -5.12 -5.99
CA GLY A 103 -6.41 -4.52 -4.74
C GLY A 103 -7.86 -4.86 -4.42
N THR A 104 -8.73 -4.93 -5.42
CA THR A 104 -10.12 -5.36 -5.26
C THR A 104 -10.21 -6.79 -4.76
N ALA A 105 -9.47 -7.74 -5.36
CA ALA A 105 -9.43 -9.11 -4.89
C ALA A 105 -8.96 -9.20 -3.43
N LEU A 106 -7.92 -8.44 -3.07
CA LEU A 106 -7.43 -8.40 -1.70
C LEU A 106 -8.47 -7.82 -0.75
N GLY A 107 -9.10 -6.70 -1.10
CA GLY A 107 -10.10 -6.04 -0.27
C GLY A 107 -11.33 -6.91 -0.02
N VAL A 108 -11.85 -7.58 -1.05
CA VAL A 108 -12.97 -8.53 -0.91
C VAL A 108 -12.56 -9.70 0.00
N TYR A 109 -11.36 -10.25 -0.17
CA TYR A 109 -10.87 -11.33 0.68
C TYR A 109 -10.73 -10.90 2.14
N THR A 110 -10.22 -9.69 2.40
CA THR A 110 -10.16 -9.11 3.74
C THR A 110 -11.52 -9.02 4.41
N ILE A 111 -12.53 -8.50 3.70
CA ILE A 111 -13.90 -8.37 4.20
C ILE A 111 -14.48 -9.75 4.53
N TRP A 112 -14.29 -10.72 3.64
CA TRP A 112 -14.76 -12.09 3.86
C TRP A 112 -14.14 -12.73 5.12
N VAL A 113 -12.81 -12.63 5.30
CA VAL A 113 -12.13 -13.17 6.49
C VAL A 113 -12.62 -12.46 7.77
N TYR A 114 -12.88 -11.16 7.71
CA TYR A 114 -13.41 -10.40 8.85
C TYR A 114 -14.81 -10.86 9.26
N VAL A 115 -15.71 -11.03 8.30
CA VAL A 115 -17.07 -11.50 8.55
C VAL A 115 -17.04 -12.90 9.15
N GLU A 116 -16.25 -13.81 8.58
CA GLU A 116 -16.15 -15.18 9.05
C GLU A 116 -15.59 -15.26 10.48
N GLN A 117 -14.61 -14.42 10.82
CA GLN A 117 -14.10 -14.34 12.19
C GLN A 117 -15.18 -13.90 13.19
N ASN A 118 -16.02 -12.93 12.81
CA ASN A 118 -17.09 -12.45 13.68
C ASN A 118 -18.23 -13.45 13.84
N LYS A 119 -18.53 -14.25 12.83
CA LYS A 119 -19.53 -15.33 12.94
C LYS A 119 -19.12 -16.36 13.98
N GLN A 120 -17.89 -16.85 13.92
CA GLN A 120 -17.38 -17.85 14.86
C GLN A 120 -17.28 -17.36 16.30
N SER A 121 -17.15 -16.04 16.53
CA SER A 121 -17.21 -15.50 17.89
C SER A 121 -18.62 -15.49 18.51
N LYS A 122 -19.68 -15.61 17.70
CA LYS A 122 -21.09 -15.54 18.13
C LYS A 122 -21.76 -16.91 18.28
N GLU A 123 -21.20 -17.96 17.69
CA GLU A 123 -21.62 -19.34 17.92
C GLU A 123 -20.72 -19.95 19.00
N PRO A 124 -21.12 -19.96 20.29
CA PRO A 124 -20.45 -20.80 21.27
C PRO A 124 -20.68 -22.27 20.87
N ALA A 125 -19.58 -23.01 20.76
CA ALA A 125 -19.57 -24.45 20.51
C ALA A 125 -20.37 -25.23 21.57
#